data_AF-A0A0L1J4V7-F1
#
_entry.id   AF-A0A0L1J4V7-F1
#
_cell.length_a   1.000
_cell.length_b   1.000
_cell.length_c   1.000
_cell.angle_alpha   90.00
_cell.angle_beta   90.00
_cell.angle_gamma   90.00
#
_symmetry.space_group_name_H-M   'P 1'
#
loop_
_entity.id
_entity.type
_entity.pdbx_description
1 polymer ?
#
loop_
_entity_poly.entity_id
_entity_poly.type
_entity_poly.pdbx_seq_one_letter_code
_entity_poly.pdbx_strand_id
1 'polypeptide(L)'
;MSRQEHLIDFTPYPWCQQIISSPSWHPQTTRSTSTNRLFTETLWTDVTIRAHASFYKPPTASPPTETGGEVRLLVSLGAGLDGHPGYCHGGILALIFDDTIHELVEKELKEAAVTATLNVSYRRPVATPA
;
A
#
# COMPACT_ATOMS: atom_id res chain seq x y z
N MET A 1 14.66 17.93 -2.75
CA MET A 1 14.99 16.69 -2.03
C MET A 1 14.95 15.55 -3.03
N SER A 2 15.94 14.65 -3.02
CA SER A 2 15.94 13.48 -3.92
C SER A 2 14.86 12.51 -3.44
N ARG A 3 13.97 12.07 -4.32
CA ARG A 3 12.96 11.05 -4.01
C ARG A 3 13.57 9.68 -4.24
N GLN A 4 13.86 8.96 -3.16
CA GLN A 4 14.41 7.60 -3.19
C GLN A 4 13.41 6.65 -2.55
N GLU A 5 13.16 5.50 -3.20
CA GLU A 5 12.31 4.45 -2.63
C GLU A 5 13.17 3.54 -1.75
N HIS A 6 12.85 3.48 -0.45
CA HIS A 6 13.64 2.73 0.54
C HIS A 6 13.20 1.26 0.65
N LEU A 7 13.11 0.53 -0.47
CA LEU A 7 12.66 -0.88 -0.47
C LEU A 7 13.50 -1.80 0.45
N ILE A 8 14.73 -1.40 0.77
CA ILE A 8 15.60 -2.05 1.75
C ILE A 8 14.98 -2.13 3.16
N ASP A 9 14.04 -1.24 3.50
CA ASP A 9 13.32 -1.25 4.77
C ASP A 9 12.53 -2.56 4.97
N PHE A 10 12.20 -3.29 3.90
CA PHE A 10 11.49 -4.56 3.98
C PHE A 10 12.41 -5.77 4.20
N THR A 11 13.72 -5.62 4.02
CA THR A 11 14.70 -6.71 4.13
C THR A 11 14.77 -7.35 5.53
N PRO A 12 14.72 -6.58 6.63
CA PRO A 12 14.79 -7.16 7.98
C PRO A 12 13.58 -8.01 8.38
N TYR A 13 12.49 -7.98 7.61
CA TYR A 13 11.21 -8.61 7.96
C TYR A 13 10.95 -9.86 7.09
N PRO A 14 11.08 -11.09 7.66
CA PRO A 14 10.90 -12.32 6.88
C PRO A 14 9.54 -12.44 6.21
N TRP A 15 8.48 -11.93 6.86
CA TRP A 15 7.12 -11.96 6.31
C TRP A 15 6.98 -11.06 5.06
N CYS A 16 7.70 -9.93 4.99
CA CYS A 16 7.77 -9.11 3.77
C CYS A 16 8.46 -9.88 2.65
N GLN A 17 9.59 -10.53 2.96
CA GLN A 17 10.37 -11.29 1.99
C GLN A 17 9.58 -12.47 1.40
N GLN A 18 8.74 -13.12 2.20
CA GLN A 18 7.82 -14.17 1.71
C GLN A 18 6.83 -13.66 0.65
N ILE A 19 6.35 -12.42 0.77
CA ILE A 19 5.48 -11.81 -0.24
C ILE A 19 6.30 -11.44 -1.47
N ILE A 20 7.41 -10.72 -1.27
CA ILE A 20 8.26 -10.18 -2.36
C ILE A 20 8.83 -11.29 -3.25
N SER A 21 9.25 -12.42 -2.66
CA SER A 21 9.89 -13.53 -3.38
C SER A 21 8.93 -14.54 -3.97
N SER A 22 7.64 -14.49 -3.60
CA SER A 22 6.69 -15.52 -4.00
C SER A 22 6.19 -15.26 -5.42
N PRO A 23 6.26 -16.27 -6.32
CA PRO A 23 5.84 -16.13 -7.71
C PRO A 23 4.32 -15.99 -7.88
N SER A 24 3.54 -16.26 -6.83
CA SER A 24 2.09 -16.04 -6.83
C SER A 24 1.71 -14.57 -6.71
N TRP A 25 2.64 -13.71 -6.30
CA TRP A 25 2.45 -12.28 -6.13
C TRP A 25 3.09 -11.55 -7.29
N HIS A 26 2.27 -10.91 -8.12
CA HIS A 26 2.75 -10.10 -9.22
C HIS A 26 3.00 -8.68 -8.73
N PRO A 27 4.26 -8.18 -8.75
CA PRO A 27 4.56 -6.81 -8.38
C PRO A 27 3.74 -5.85 -9.25
N GLN A 28 3.11 -4.88 -8.61
CA GLN A 28 2.43 -3.81 -9.30
C GLN A 28 3.42 -2.72 -9.71
N THR A 29 3.04 -2.00 -10.76
CA THR A 29 3.79 -0.85 -11.26
C THR A 29 4.12 0.11 -10.13
N THR A 30 5.37 0.54 -10.06
CA THR A 30 5.93 1.35 -8.96
C THR A 30 5.39 2.77 -8.98
N ARG A 31 5.67 3.53 -7.91
CA ARG A 31 5.36 4.98 -7.81
C ARG A 31 5.84 5.80 -9.00
N SER A 32 6.87 5.37 -9.72
CA SER A 32 7.35 6.08 -10.92
C SER A 32 6.39 6.02 -12.11
N THR A 33 5.38 5.16 -12.06
CA THR A 33 4.40 4.94 -13.13
C THR A 33 2.96 5.22 -12.71
N SER A 34 2.71 5.39 -11.40
CA SER A 34 1.39 5.75 -10.88
C SER A 34 1.09 7.24 -11.10
N THR A 35 -0.16 7.55 -11.45
CA THR A 35 -0.67 8.92 -11.57
C THR A 35 -1.12 9.50 -10.22
N ASN A 36 -1.11 8.70 -9.15
CA ASN A 36 -1.50 9.13 -7.81
C ASN A 36 -0.43 10.02 -7.15
N ARG A 37 -0.45 11.33 -7.47
CA ARG A 37 0.51 12.33 -6.97
C ARG A 37 0.53 12.47 -5.44
N LEU A 38 -0.52 12.03 -4.75
CA LEU A 38 -0.52 11.98 -3.29
C LEU A 38 0.56 11.00 -2.79
N PHE A 39 0.66 9.81 -3.39
CA PHE A 39 1.65 8.80 -3.03
C PHE A 39 2.98 8.97 -3.78
N THR A 40 2.98 9.52 -4.99
CA THR A 40 4.19 9.67 -5.83
C THR A 40 4.90 11.01 -5.68
N GLU A 41 4.31 11.96 -4.94
CA GLU A 41 4.95 13.25 -4.69
C GLU A 41 4.80 13.73 -3.24
N THR A 42 3.57 13.81 -2.74
CA THR A 42 3.28 14.47 -1.45
C THR A 42 3.74 13.63 -0.26
N LEU A 43 3.46 12.33 -0.29
CA LEU A 43 3.79 11.38 0.77
C LEU A 43 5.12 10.66 0.51
N TRP A 44 5.81 10.92 -0.59
CA TRP A 44 7.10 10.32 -0.91
C TRP A 44 8.26 11.19 -0.42
N THR A 45 8.58 11.04 0.87
CA THR A 45 9.72 11.68 1.52
C THR A 45 10.36 10.71 2.50
N ASP A 46 11.58 11.03 2.95
CA ASP A 46 12.30 10.22 3.95
C ASP A 46 11.65 10.24 5.34
N VAL A 47 10.73 11.19 5.60
CA VAL A 47 10.03 11.32 6.89
C VAL A 47 8.55 10.93 6.81
N THR A 48 8.00 10.71 5.63
CA THR A 48 6.60 10.28 5.43
C THR A 48 6.51 8.81 5.04
N ILE A 49 6.10 8.47 3.81
CA ILE A 49 6.14 7.10 3.32
C ILE A 49 7.44 6.88 2.55
N ARG A 50 8.38 6.20 3.20
CA ARG A 50 9.75 5.96 2.71
C ARG A 50 9.82 4.88 1.63
N ALA A 51 8.94 3.88 1.73
CA ALA A 51 8.85 2.79 0.77
C ALA A 51 7.40 2.33 0.55
N HIS A 52 7.06 1.98 -0.68
CA HIS A 52 5.77 1.46 -1.09
C HIS A 52 5.95 0.35 -2.14
N ALA A 53 5.51 -0.87 -1.83
CA ALA A 53 5.56 -2.00 -2.75
C ALA A 53 4.23 -2.74 -2.74
N SER A 54 3.50 -2.65 -3.85
CA SER A 54 2.21 -3.34 -4.02
C SER A 54 2.36 -4.60 -4.87
N PHE A 55 1.53 -5.59 -4.56
CA PHE A 55 1.52 -6.90 -5.18
C PHE A 55 0.07 -7.34 -5.41
N TYR A 56 -0.22 -7.89 -6.58
CA TYR A 56 -1.52 -8.46 -6.91
C TYR A 56 -1.40 -9.96 -7.12
N LYS A 57 -2.40 -10.69 -6.66
CA LYS A 57 -2.58 -12.11 -6.96
C LYS A 57 -3.94 -12.30 -7.62
N PRO A 58 -4.01 -12.86 -8.84
CA PRO A 58 -5.27 -13.09 -9.53
C PRO A 58 -6.10 -14.18 -8.83
N PRO A 59 -7.42 -14.21 -9.08
CA PRO A 59 -8.30 -15.27 -8.58
C PRO A 59 -7.81 -16.65 -9.04
N THR A 60 -7.88 -17.65 -8.16
CA THR A 60 -7.51 -19.05 -8.48
C THR A 60 -8.61 -19.86 -9.15
N ALA A 61 -9.86 -19.38 -9.21
CA ALA A 61 -10.99 -20.12 -9.76
C ALA A 61 -11.10 -19.98 -11.30
N SER A 62 -11.47 -21.07 -11.97
CA SER A 62 -11.83 -21.10 -13.40
C SER A 62 -13.22 -21.71 -13.57
N PRO A 63 -14.16 -21.09 -14.30
CA PRO A 63 -13.99 -19.84 -15.06
C PRO A 63 -13.88 -18.59 -14.15
N PRO A 64 -13.27 -17.50 -14.63
CA PRO A 64 -13.20 -16.22 -13.93
C PRO A 64 -14.56 -15.51 -14.01
N THR A 65 -15.58 -16.11 -13.41
CA THR A 65 -16.93 -15.53 -13.33
C THR A 65 -17.14 -14.70 -12.07
N GLU A 66 -16.18 -14.70 -11.14
CA GLU A 66 -16.26 -13.97 -9.89
C GLU A 66 -14.99 -13.12 -9.64
N THR A 67 -15.21 -11.91 -9.13
CA THR A 67 -14.17 -11.07 -8.53
C THR A 67 -13.52 -11.82 -7.37
N GLY A 68 -12.20 -11.85 -7.29
CA GLY A 68 -11.52 -12.67 -6.28
C GLY A 68 -10.01 -12.51 -6.18
N GLY A 69 -9.45 -11.49 -6.82
CA GLY A 69 -8.05 -11.15 -6.64
C GLY A 69 -7.73 -10.61 -5.24
N GLU A 70 -6.45 -10.60 -4.88
CA GLU A 70 -5.95 -10.04 -3.64
C GLU A 70 -4.86 -9.02 -3.96
N VAL A 71 -4.90 -7.86 -3.31
CA VAL A 71 -3.79 -6.89 -3.30
C VAL A 71 -3.15 -6.88 -1.93
N ARG A 72 -1.81 -6.86 -1.91
CA ARG A 72 -1.01 -6.64 -0.72
C ARG A 72 -0.10 -5.44 -0.93
N LEU A 73 -0.24 -4.48 -0.05
CA LEU A 73 0.63 -3.32 -0.02
C LEU A 73 1.58 -3.38 1.19
N LEU A 74 2.88 -3.33 0.91
CA LEU A 74 3.93 -3.12 1.91
C LEU A 74 4.29 -1.64 1.96
N VAL A 75 4.27 -1.07 3.17
CA VAL A 75 4.54 0.35 3.39
C VAL A 75 5.59 0.52 4.48
N SER A 76 6.63 1.29 4.20
CA SER A 76 7.58 1.79 5.21
C SER A 76 7.19 3.20 5.61
N LEU A 77 6.84 3.38 6.89
CA LEU A 77 6.45 4.66 7.46
C LEU A 77 7.66 5.41 8.01
N GLY A 78 7.49 6.71 8.22
CA GLY A 78 8.42 7.61 8.90
C GLY A 78 7.68 8.45 9.95
N ALA A 79 8.45 9.09 10.84
CA ALA A 79 7.94 9.84 11.99
C ALA A 79 7.10 11.08 11.63
N GLY A 80 7.20 11.58 10.40
CA GLY A 80 6.40 12.70 9.90
C GLY A 80 4.92 12.36 9.70
N LEU A 81 4.51 11.11 9.92
CA LEU A 81 3.12 10.66 9.84
C LEU A 81 2.46 10.50 11.21
N ASP A 82 3.10 10.98 12.27
CA ASP A 82 2.56 10.92 13.63
C ASP A 82 1.24 11.70 13.77
N GLY A 83 0.24 11.06 14.36
CA GLY A 83 -0.94 11.77 14.90
C GLY A 83 -0.85 11.97 16.41
N HIS A 84 -0.15 11.08 17.08
CA HIS A 84 0.37 11.20 18.42
C HIS A 84 1.85 10.80 18.36
N PRO A 85 2.75 11.37 19.19
CA PRO A 85 4.17 11.01 19.15
C PRO A 85 4.41 9.49 19.16
N GLY A 86 5.11 8.98 18.14
CA GLY A 86 5.43 7.57 17.94
C GLY A 86 4.30 6.70 17.38
N TYR A 87 3.16 7.29 17.01
CA TYR A 87 2.03 6.55 16.41
C TYR A 87 1.46 7.24 15.18
N CYS A 88 1.32 6.47 14.11
CA CYS A 88 0.80 6.94 12.83
C CYS A 88 -0.63 7.49 12.98
N HIS A 89 -0.87 8.65 12.39
CA HIS A 89 -2.17 9.30 12.38
C HIS A 89 -3.22 8.38 11.74
N GLY A 90 -4.37 8.19 12.40
CA GLY A 90 -5.42 7.30 11.91
C GLY A 90 -5.87 7.63 10.48
N GLY A 91 -5.97 8.92 10.14
CA GLY A 91 -6.29 9.37 8.77
C GLY A 91 -5.28 8.92 7.71
N ILE A 92 -4.00 8.75 8.05
CA ILE A 92 -3.00 8.21 7.12
C ILE A 92 -3.21 6.71 6.90
N LEU A 93 -3.55 5.97 7.97
CA LEU A 93 -3.88 4.55 7.85
C LEU A 93 -5.13 4.33 7.01
N ALA A 94 -6.19 5.14 7.20
CA ALA A 94 -7.37 5.10 6.35
C ALA A 94 -7.05 5.39 4.87
N LEU A 95 -6.20 6.39 4.61
CA LEU A 95 -5.74 6.73 3.27
C LEU A 95 -4.96 5.59 2.60
N ILE A 96 -4.12 4.87 3.35
CA ILE A 96 -3.42 3.68 2.83
C ILE A 96 -4.42 2.58 2.47
N PHE A 97 -5.45 2.35 3.29
CA PHE A 97 -6.51 1.40 2.97
C PHE A 97 -7.30 1.81 1.72
N ASP A 98 -7.65 3.10 1.59
CA ASP A 98 -8.36 3.63 0.42
C ASP A 98 -7.60 3.35 -0.87
N ASP A 99 -6.29 3.68 -0.91
CA ASP A 99 -5.43 3.46 -2.07
C ASP A 99 -5.25 1.96 -2.39
N THR A 100 -5.05 1.13 -1.36
CA THR A 100 -4.90 -0.34 -1.55
C THR A 100 -6.18 -0.97 -2.12
N ILE A 101 -7.35 -0.52 -1.66
CA ILE A 101 -8.64 -1.00 -2.17
C ILE A 101 -8.85 -0.50 -3.60
N HIS A 102 -8.48 0.75 -3.90
CA HIS A 102 -8.53 1.29 -5.25
C HIS A 102 -7.69 0.45 -6.22
N GLU A 103 -6.47 0.07 -5.85
CA GLU A 103 -5.64 -0.81 -6.69
C GLU A 103 -6.32 -2.16 -6.98
N LEU A 104 -6.99 -2.77 -6.00
CA LEU A 104 -7.74 -4.01 -6.23
C LEU A 104 -8.92 -3.78 -7.18
N VAL A 105 -9.67 -2.71 -6.96
CA VAL A 105 -10.82 -2.35 -7.81
C VAL A 105 -10.39 -2.10 -9.25
N GLU A 106 -9.26 -1.44 -9.48
CA GLU A 106 -8.72 -1.20 -10.83
C GLU A 106 -8.35 -2.50 -11.56
N LYS A 107 -7.96 -3.57 -10.83
CA LYS A 107 -7.69 -4.88 -11.43
C LYS A 107 -8.93 -5.68 -11.75
N GLU A 108 -9.94 -5.58 -10.91
CA GLU A 108 -11.13 -6.44 -10.99
C GLU A 108 -12.26 -5.80 -11.80
N LEU A 109 -12.32 -4.46 -11.89
CA LEU A 109 -13.36 -3.73 -12.62
C LEU A 109 -12.83 -3.20 -13.96
N LYS A 110 -13.73 -3.17 -14.96
CA LYS A 110 -13.45 -2.65 -16.31
C LYS A 110 -13.72 -1.15 -16.45
N GLU A 111 -14.35 -0.55 -15.45
CA GLU A 111 -14.79 0.85 -15.47
C GLU A 111 -14.11 1.63 -14.35
N ALA A 112 -13.93 2.94 -14.57
CA ALA A 112 -13.40 3.82 -13.54
C ALA A 112 -14.38 3.87 -12.35
N ALA A 113 -13.85 3.69 -11.15
CA ALA A 113 -14.62 3.72 -9.91
C ALA A 113 -14.02 4.73 -8.93
N VAL A 114 -14.87 5.25 -8.05
CA VAL A 114 -14.49 6.16 -6.97
C VAL A 114 -15.02 5.63 -5.64
N THR A 115 -14.32 5.94 -4.55
CA THR A 115 -14.73 5.53 -3.21
C THR A 115 -16.04 6.23 -2.83
N ALA A 116 -17.14 5.47 -2.77
CA ALA A 116 -18.43 5.98 -2.28
C ALA A 116 -18.50 5.96 -0.75
N THR A 117 -17.87 4.96 -0.12
CA THR A 117 -17.87 4.79 1.34
C THR A 117 -16.63 4.02 1.75
N LEU A 118 -15.98 4.47 2.82
CA LEU A 118 -14.87 3.76 3.46
C LEU A 118 -15.17 3.63 4.96
N ASN A 119 -15.22 2.38 5.45
CA ASN A 119 -15.44 2.08 6.86
C ASN A 119 -14.18 1.46 7.46
N VAL A 120 -13.53 2.18 8.39
CA VAL A 120 -12.27 1.73 9.02
C VAL A 120 -12.49 1.54 10.52
N SER A 121 -12.13 0.36 11.03
CA SER A 121 -12.12 0.06 12.46
C SER A 121 -10.70 -0.10 12.98
N TYR A 122 -10.22 0.85 13.78
CA TYR A 122 -8.89 0.82 14.38
C TYR A 122 -8.88 -0.11 15.60
N ARG A 123 -8.07 -1.17 15.54
CA ARG A 123 -8.01 -2.19 16.60
C ARG A 123 -6.82 -2.05 17.53
N ARG A 124 -5.70 -1.56 16.99
CA ARG A 124 -4.44 -1.31 17.71
C ARG A 124 -3.72 -0.12 17.07
N PRO A 125 -2.95 0.65 17.83
CA PRO A 125 -2.13 1.71 17.27
C PRO A 125 -1.01 1.14 16.39
N VAL A 126 -0.61 1.89 15.36
CA VAL A 126 0.52 1.54 14.49
C VAL A 126 1.68 2.46 14.85
N ALA A 127 2.79 1.87 15.31
CA ALA A 127 3.98 2.62 15.67
C ALA A 127 4.67 3.17 14.42
N THR A 128 5.18 4.40 14.53
CA THR A 128 6.12 4.99 13.57
C THR A 128 7.56 4.84 14.08
N PRO A 129 8.58 4.88 13.21
CA PRO A 129 9.96 4.92 13.65
C PRO A 129 10.24 6.16 14.50
N ALA A 130 11.15 6.03 15.47
CA ALA A 130 11.66 7.13 16.27
C ALA A 130 12.66 7.99 15.49
#